data_AF-A0A3M0WV02-F1
#
_entry.id   AF-A0A3M0WV02-F1
#
_cell.length_a   1.000
_cell.length_b   1.000
_cell.length_c   1.000
_cell.angle_alpha   90.00
_cell.angle_beta   90.00
_cell.angle_gamma   90.00
#
_symmetry.space_group_name_H-M   'P 1'
#
loop_
_entity.id
_entity.type
_entity.pdbx_description
1 polymer ?
#
loop_
_entity_poly.entity_id
_entity_poly.type
_entity_poly.pdbx_seq_one_letter_code
_entity_poly.pdbx_strand_id
1 'polypeptide(L)'
;MQGPALTMMRRGVRVDLLARDEETKQLDADLARYEYLFNRITTEGWGTPTNWQSQPQLMRLFYDVMRIEPVLVYDKLKRERRPAVNIEALEKLHSDPRAQHLVDLIMEMRRVKRLRNVLNTGLDPDGRLRCSYQVAGTMTGRWSSNDSAFHTGCVPADAEVLTPTGWKAISTIRSGDLVMQWDKGIMSFAPAEPFETYYNGKLYHCITEQVRQTLTADHRVPFFDSKKNFTEAAARTVAQRAVAYLPLAGNFVGGNVRYPRLLAALMADGSKESSGWRIAFKKQRKIERFLSLITECGIPYTEQKAKVGYRRFYIPGFLDWPKTWGAWVLNMHPQSLADLVDESKHWNGHIQGNSFLFFSTDKVQVDWFCIAAHCCGYSTTWRHALPSEQSFATNASECYTVNVKPRNFAAVQRKHWTTEDYTGKVYCVSVPSTYFLIRFNGTHISVTGNTNLQNITDRARRIIIPDPGNVFVQMDLAQAESRMVAAISGDPAYREACASGDLHTTVCRMVWPDIGWPSNPADWKDFAENTKYYRHFSYRDMAKRAGHASNYGGSPHVLAMHLK
;
A
#
# COMPACT_ATOMS: atom_id res chain seq x y z
N MET A 1 -10.75 32.34 9.80
CA MET A 1 -10.28 31.00 10.23
C MET A 1 -9.03 30.51 9.48
N GLN A 2 -8.77 30.90 8.22
CA GLN A 2 -7.59 30.43 7.46
C GLN A 2 -6.24 30.86 8.08
N GLY A 3 -6.10 32.12 8.51
CA GLY A 3 -4.86 32.62 9.14
C GLY A 3 -4.41 31.79 10.36
N PRO A 4 -5.27 31.62 11.40
CA PRO A 4 -4.96 30.77 12.54
C PRO A 4 -4.61 29.32 12.17
N ALA A 5 -5.33 28.73 11.21
CA ALA A 5 -5.03 27.38 10.73
C ALA A 5 -3.62 27.30 10.11
N LEU A 6 -3.26 28.22 9.22
CA LEU A 6 -1.94 28.27 8.59
C LEU A 6 -0.81 28.50 9.60
N THR A 7 -1.03 29.37 10.61
CA THR A 7 -0.08 29.57 11.70
C THR A 7 0.14 28.28 12.49
N MET A 8 -0.92 27.55 12.82
CA MET A 8 -0.82 26.27 13.52
C MET A 8 -0.12 25.19 12.67
N MET A 9 -0.43 25.11 11.37
CA MET A 9 0.23 24.18 10.44
C MET A 9 1.73 24.47 10.32
N ARG A 10 2.12 25.74 10.17
CA ARG A 10 3.53 26.17 10.05
C ARG A 10 4.30 25.96 11.36
N ARG A 11 3.67 26.25 12.49
CA ARG A 11 4.27 26.08 13.82
C ARG A 11 4.46 24.60 14.15
N GLY A 12 3.48 23.75 13.87
CA GLY A 12 3.46 22.35 14.30
C GLY A 12 3.21 22.23 15.81
N VAL A 13 3.09 20.99 16.29
CA VAL A 13 3.00 20.67 17.72
C VAL A 13 4.31 20.05 18.20
N ARG A 14 4.74 20.43 19.39
CA ARG A 14 5.97 19.92 19.99
C ARG A 14 5.75 18.49 20.50
N VAL A 15 6.76 17.64 20.30
CA VAL A 15 6.75 16.27 20.78
C VAL A 15 7.82 16.10 21.86
N ASP A 16 7.43 15.48 22.98
CA ASP A 16 8.35 14.99 23.99
C ASP A 16 9.01 13.70 23.48
N LEU A 17 10.28 13.83 23.07
CA LEU A 17 11.05 12.72 22.52
C LEU A 17 11.36 11.64 23.56
N LEU A 18 11.56 12.02 24.83
CA LEU A 18 11.84 11.06 25.90
C LEU A 18 10.60 10.25 26.22
N ALA A 19 9.46 10.92 26.39
CA ALA A 19 8.18 10.24 26.61
C ALA A 19 7.80 9.36 25.41
N ARG A 20 8.08 9.80 24.18
CA ARG A 20 7.89 9.00 22.96
C ARG A 20 8.75 7.73 22.98
N ASP A 21 10.03 7.86 23.31
CA ASP A 21 10.96 6.72 23.32
C ASP A 21 10.59 5.72 24.42
N GLU A 22 10.22 6.19 25.60
CA GLU A 22 9.75 5.37 26.71
C GLU A 22 8.45 4.63 26.36
N GLU A 23 7.47 5.33 25.81
CA GLU A 23 6.21 4.73 25.39
C GLU A 23 6.42 3.71 24.26
N THR A 24 7.30 4.01 23.31
CA THR A 24 7.63 3.07 22.22
C THR A 24 8.28 1.81 22.77
N LYS A 25 9.23 1.93 23.71
CA LYS A 25 9.84 0.77 24.40
C LYS A 25 8.80 -0.05 25.16
N GLN A 26 7.88 0.61 25.86
CA GLN A 26 6.81 -0.08 26.58
C GLN A 26 5.90 -0.87 25.63
N LEU A 27 5.51 -0.27 24.50
CA LEU A 27 4.68 -0.93 23.51
C LEU A 27 5.39 -2.09 22.82
N ASP A 28 6.69 -1.98 22.57
CA ASP A 28 7.48 -3.09 22.04
C ASP A 28 7.59 -4.24 23.07
N ALA A 29 7.73 -3.93 24.36
CA ALA A 29 7.70 -4.92 25.44
C ALA A 29 6.33 -5.59 25.57
N ASP A 30 5.24 -4.81 25.53
CA ASP A 30 3.86 -5.32 25.56
C ASP A 30 3.61 -6.24 24.35
N LEU A 31 4.02 -5.83 23.16
CA LEU A 31 3.87 -6.62 21.94
C LEU A 31 4.64 -7.94 22.04
N ALA A 32 5.90 -7.90 22.49
CA ALA A 32 6.71 -9.10 22.69
C ALA A 32 6.08 -10.06 23.71
N ARG A 33 5.50 -9.52 24.79
CA ARG A 33 4.77 -10.30 25.80
C ARG A 33 3.53 -10.98 25.21
N TYR A 34 2.70 -10.24 24.47
CA TYR A 34 1.50 -10.81 23.85
C TYR A 34 1.84 -11.84 22.77
N GLU A 35 2.89 -11.58 21.97
CA GLU A 35 3.38 -12.53 20.97
C GLU A 35 3.89 -13.81 21.64
N TYR A 36 4.61 -13.71 22.77
CA TYR A 36 5.05 -14.87 23.53
C TYR A 36 3.86 -15.70 24.03
N LEU A 37 2.86 -15.07 24.66
CA LEU A 37 1.66 -15.75 25.13
C LEU A 37 0.89 -16.42 23.98
N PHE A 38 0.70 -15.69 22.88
CA PHE A 38 0.03 -16.21 21.69
C PHE A 38 0.77 -17.43 21.13
N ASN A 39 2.08 -17.32 20.94
CA ASN A 39 2.90 -18.40 20.39
C ASN A 39 2.90 -19.64 21.30
N ARG A 40 2.90 -19.46 22.62
CA ARG A 40 2.77 -20.57 23.57
C ARG A 40 1.43 -21.28 23.41
N ILE A 41 0.32 -20.54 23.40
CA ILE A 41 -1.02 -21.16 23.23
C ILE A 41 -1.11 -21.88 21.89
N THR A 42 -0.64 -21.29 20.80
CA THR A 42 -0.75 -21.91 19.48
C THR A 42 0.20 -23.10 19.30
N THR A 43 1.40 -23.04 19.88
CA THR A 43 2.42 -24.10 19.72
C THR A 43 2.24 -25.23 20.73
N GLU A 44 2.17 -24.92 22.02
CA GLU A 44 2.02 -25.91 23.09
C GLU A 44 0.57 -26.41 23.19
N GLY A 45 -0.41 -25.52 23.01
CA GLY A 45 -1.83 -25.89 23.13
C GLY A 45 -2.41 -26.53 21.88
N TRP A 46 -2.13 -25.97 20.69
CA TRP A 46 -2.73 -26.41 19.43
C TRP A 46 -1.74 -27.08 18.46
N GLY A 47 -0.48 -27.28 18.85
CA GLY A 47 0.54 -27.93 18.02
C GLY A 47 0.84 -27.19 16.70
N THR A 48 0.43 -25.92 16.59
CA THR A 48 0.44 -25.17 15.34
C THR A 48 1.05 -23.79 15.55
N PRO A 49 2.37 -23.64 15.40
CA PRO A 49 3.02 -22.33 15.39
C PRO A 49 2.34 -21.42 14.35
N THR A 50 1.82 -20.29 14.81
CA THR A 50 0.99 -19.40 14.00
C THR A 50 1.52 -17.97 14.03
N ASN A 51 1.70 -17.36 12.87
CA ASN A 51 1.98 -15.93 12.77
C ASN A 51 0.66 -15.15 12.81
N TRP A 52 0.42 -14.42 13.89
CA TRP A 52 -0.78 -13.58 14.08
C TRP A 52 -0.97 -12.49 13.01
N GLN A 53 0.08 -12.16 12.24
CA GLN A 53 0.01 -11.20 11.12
C GLN A 53 -0.41 -11.85 9.80
N SER A 54 -0.39 -13.19 9.72
CA SER A 54 -0.70 -13.94 8.50
C SER A 54 -2.15 -14.37 8.50
N GLN A 55 -2.97 -13.73 7.66
CA GLN A 55 -4.39 -14.11 7.53
C GLN A 55 -4.56 -15.60 7.17
N PRO A 56 -3.79 -16.20 6.22
CA PRO A 56 -3.90 -17.63 5.93
C PRO A 56 -3.59 -18.52 7.13
N GLN A 57 -2.58 -18.17 7.94
CA GLN A 57 -2.25 -18.98 9.12
C GLN A 57 -3.28 -18.82 10.23
N LEU A 58 -3.85 -17.64 10.42
CA LEU A 58 -4.98 -17.44 11.34
C LEU A 58 -6.23 -18.19 10.89
N MET A 59 -6.54 -18.20 9.58
CA MET A 59 -7.65 -18.99 9.04
C MET A 59 -7.41 -20.48 9.27
N ARG A 60 -6.19 -20.97 9.01
CA ARG A 60 -5.81 -22.36 9.30
C ARG A 60 -5.97 -22.68 10.79
N LEU A 61 -5.50 -21.81 11.67
CA LEU A 61 -5.62 -21.99 13.12
C LEU A 61 -7.09 -22.10 13.54
N PHE A 62 -7.93 -21.12 13.20
CA PHE A 62 -9.32 -21.10 13.67
C PHE A 62 -10.22 -22.13 12.96
N TYR A 63 -10.10 -22.29 11.65
CA TYR A 63 -11.04 -23.09 10.87
C TYR A 63 -10.56 -24.54 10.68
N ASP A 64 -9.28 -24.75 10.38
CA ASP A 64 -8.78 -26.09 10.08
C ASP A 64 -8.32 -26.84 11.32
N VAL A 65 -7.60 -26.16 12.23
CA VAL A 65 -7.00 -26.78 13.43
C VAL A 65 -8.01 -26.80 14.57
N MET A 66 -8.57 -25.64 14.92
CA MET A 66 -9.54 -25.53 16.01
C MET A 66 -10.94 -26.01 15.61
N ARG A 67 -11.18 -26.24 14.31
CA ARG A 67 -12.47 -26.70 13.76
C ARG A 67 -13.64 -25.80 14.19
N ILE A 68 -13.45 -24.49 14.09
CA ILE A 68 -14.51 -23.50 14.26
C ILE A 68 -15.15 -23.26 12.89
N GLU A 69 -16.47 -23.10 12.87
CA GLU A 69 -17.19 -22.83 11.62
C GLU A 69 -16.66 -21.54 10.95
N PRO A 70 -16.34 -21.57 9.64
CA PRO A 70 -15.85 -20.40 8.92
C PRO A 70 -16.80 -19.21 8.99
N VAL A 71 -16.28 -18.09 9.49
CA VAL A 71 -17.03 -16.83 9.46
C VAL A 71 -16.90 -16.21 8.08
N LEU A 72 -18.02 -16.19 7.36
CA LEU A 72 -18.09 -15.63 6.01
C LEU A 72 -18.37 -14.13 6.03
N VAL A 73 -17.54 -13.36 5.34
CA VAL A 73 -17.72 -11.91 5.11
C VAL A 73 -17.92 -11.67 3.61
N TYR A 74 -18.80 -10.72 3.28
CA TYR A 74 -19.07 -10.36 1.89
C TYR A 74 -17.95 -9.50 1.31
N ASP A 75 -17.31 -9.99 0.24
CA ASP A 75 -16.31 -9.28 -0.52
C ASP A 75 -16.99 -8.44 -1.61
N LYS A 76 -17.01 -7.11 -1.45
CA LYS A 76 -17.64 -6.18 -2.40
C LYS A 76 -16.99 -6.19 -3.79
N LEU A 77 -15.69 -6.49 -3.87
CA LEU A 77 -14.93 -6.50 -5.13
C LEU A 77 -15.23 -7.76 -5.93
N LYS A 78 -15.33 -8.90 -5.24
CA LYS A 78 -15.55 -10.21 -5.87
C LYS A 78 -17.01 -10.65 -5.90
N ARG A 79 -17.90 -9.90 -5.25
CA ARG A 79 -19.35 -10.17 -5.14
C ARG A 79 -19.68 -11.55 -4.58
N GLU A 80 -18.87 -12.02 -3.64
CA GLU A 80 -19.03 -13.36 -3.04
C GLU A 80 -18.70 -13.34 -1.54
N ARG A 81 -19.17 -14.37 -0.83
CA ARG A 81 -18.89 -14.56 0.60
C ARG A 81 -17.67 -15.45 0.79
N ARG A 82 -16.67 -14.98 1.52
CA ARG A 82 -15.42 -15.71 1.77
C ARG A 82 -15.11 -15.81 3.27
N PRO A 83 -14.46 -16.89 3.73
CA PRO A 83 -13.90 -16.96 5.08
C PRO A 83 -12.94 -15.79 5.34
N ALA A 84 -13.02 -15.19 6.52
CA ALA A 84 -12.20 -14.02 6.85
C ALA A 84 -11.77 -14.01 8.32
N VAL A 85 -10.67 -13.33 8.61
CA VAL A 85 -10.18 -13.06 9.98
C VAL A 85 -9.92 -11.55 10.19
N ASN A 86 -10.76 -10.74 9.53
CA ASN A 86 -10.83 -9.29 9.73
C ASN A 86 -11.49 -8.98 11.08
N ILE A 87 -11.60 -7.70 11.45
CA ILE A 87 -12.14 -7.31 12.77
C ILE A 87 -13.55 -7.88 12.96
N GLU A 88 -14.44 -7.71 11.98
CA GLU A 88 -15.81 -8.24 12.04
C GLU A 88 -15.85 -9.76 12.27
N ALA A 89 -15.01 -10.50 11.55
CA ALA A 89 -14.96 -11.95 11.68
C ALA A 89 -14.33 -12.41 13.00
N LEU A 90 -13.32 -11.70 13.51
CA LEU A 90 -12.78 -11.92 14.84
C LEU A 90 -13.83 -11.65 15.93
N GLU A 91 -14.72 -10.66 15.75
CA GLU A 91 -15.81 -10.42 16.71
C GLU A 91 -16.77 -11.60 16.81
N LYS A 92 -17.06 -12.25 15.67
CA LYS A 92 -17.89 -13.45 15.63
C LYS A 92 -17.13 -14.66 16.17
N LEU A 93 -15.85 -14.83 15.84
CA LEU A 93 -15.00 -15.89 16.40
C LEU A 93 -14.85 -15.80 17.93
N HIS A 94 -14.89 -14.59 18.49
CA HIS A 94 -14.84 -14.39 19.94
C HIS A 94 -16.00 -15.05 20.70
N SER A 95 -17.14 -15.35 20.04
CA SER A 95 -18.23 -16.07 20.71
C SER A 95 -17.93 -17.54 20.96
N ASP A 96 -16.92 -18.12 20.29
CA ASP A 96 -16.47 -19.48 20.55
C ASP A 96 -15.48 -19.48 21.73
N PRO A 97 -15.76 -20.19 22.84
CA PRO A 97 -14.90 -20.23 24.02
C PRO A 97 -13.47 -20.69 23.72
N ARG A 98 -13.27 -21.51 22.67
CA ARG A 98 -11.95 -22.01 22.27
C ARG A 98 -11.09 -20.90 21.67
N ALA A 99 -11.72 -19.93 21.00
CA ALA A 99 -11.03 -18.84 20.29
C ALA A 99 -10.92 -17.55 21.09
N GLN A 100 -11.76 -17.36 22.11
CA GLN A 100 -11.87 -16.11 22.86
C GLN A 100 -10.50 -15.51 23.25
N HIS A 101 -9.67 -16.29 23.96
CA HIS A 101 -8.37 -15.81 24.45
C HIS A 101 -7.37 -15.50 23.32
N LEU A 102 -7.39 -16.28 22.24
CA LEU A 102 -6.54 -16.05 21.07
C LEU A 102 -6.99 -14.80 20.31
N VAL A 103 -8.30 -14.59 20.19
CA VAL A 103 -8.88 -13.40 19.57
C VAL A 103 -8.51 -12.15 20.37
N ASP A 104 -8.62 -12.19 21.69
CA ASP A 104 -8.24 -11.07 22.57
C ASP A 104 -6.78 -10.68 22.38
N LEU A 105 -5.88 -11.67 22.37
CA LEU A 105 -4.45 -11.44 22.10
C LEU A 105 -4.22 -10.86 20.70
N ILE A 106 -4.87 -11.38 19.65
CA ILE A 106 -4.74 -10.86 18.29
C ILE A 106 -5.21 -9.41 18.21
N MET A 107 -6.33 -9.09 18.85
CA MET A 107 -6.91 -7.76 18.85
C MET A 107 -5.99 -6.76 19.58
N GLU A 108 -5.44 -7.13 20.74
CA GLU A 108 -4.48 -6.28 21.46
C GLU A 108 -3.15 -6.13 20.71
N MET A 109 -2.59 -7.21 20.14
CA MET A 109 -1.39 -7.12 19.30
C MET A 109 -1.59 -6.19 18.09
N ARG A 110 -2.76 -6.26 17.42
CA ARG A 110 -3.13 -5.33 16.33
C ARG A 110 -3.24 -3.89 16.83
N ARG A 111 -3.81 -3.68 18.02
CA ARG A 111 -3.96 -2.35 18.65
C ARG A 111 -2.60 -1.74 18.99
N VAL A 112 -1.75 -2.47 19.72
CA VAL A 112 -0.40 -2.06 20.12
C VAL A 112 0.47 -1.76 18.90
N LYS A 113 0.46 -2.64 17.89
CA LYS A 113 1.21 -2.41 16.64
C LYS A 113 0.77 -1.14 15.93
N ARG A 114 -0.54 -0.87 15.86
CA ARG A 114 -1.07 0.37 15.26
C ARG A 114 -0.60 1.60 16.04
N LEU A 115 -0.71 1.56 17.36
CA LEU A 115 -0.29 2.65 18.23
C LEU A 115 1.21 2.95 18.09
N ARG A 116 2.03 1.91 18.10
CA ARG A 116 3.49 2.02 17.89
C ARG A 116 3.81 2.64 16.53
N ASN A 117 3.10 2.26 15.47
CA ASN A 117 3.31 2.86 14.15
C ASN A 117 3.00 4.36 14.15
N VAL A 118 1.94 4.78 14.86
CA VAL A 118 1.59 6.20 15.03
C VAL A 118 2.63 6.94 15.86
N LEU A 119 3.22 6.33 16.90
CA LEU A 119 4.30 6.96 17.66
C LEU A 119 5.60 7.07 16.86
N ASN A 120 5.86 6.11 15.96
CA ASN A 120 7.04 6.10 15.10
C ASN A 120 6.98 7.05 13.89
N THR A 121 5.91 7.83 13.82
CA THR A 121 5.76 8.96 12.90
C THR A 121 7.02 9.84 12.83
N GLY A 122 7.43 10.20 11.61
CA GLY A 122 8.53 11.13 11.39
C GLY A 122 8.23 12.52 11.95
N LEU A 123 9.23 13.12 12.60
CA LEU A 123 9.20 14.51 13.05
C LEU A 123 10.09 15.35 12.14
N ASP A 124 9.72 16.62 12.02
CA ASP A 124 10.52 17.65 11.37
C ASP A 124 11.86 17.89 12.12
N PRO A 125 12.86 18.52 11.47
CA PRO A 125 14.18 18.78 12.07
C PRO A 125 14.15 19.54 13.41
N ASP A 126 13.09 20.31 13.67
CA ASP A 126 12.87 21.03 14.93
C ASP A 126 12.16 20.18 16.01
N GLY A 127 12.01 18.87 15.77
CA GLY A 127 11.37 17.93 16.68
C GLY A 127 9.85 18.09 16.76
N ARG A 128 9.23 18.77 15.78
CA ARG A 128 7.78 19.00 15.77
C ARG A 128 7.05 18.07 14.82
N LEU A 129 5.80 17.81 15.19
CA LEU A 129 4.83 17.13 14.34
C LEU A 129 3.98 18.18 13.63
N ARG A 130 3.99 18.19 12.30
CA ARG A 130 3.15 19.07 11.48
C ARG A 130 2.07 18.27 10.76
N CYS A 131 0.91 18.90 10.60
CA CYS A 131 -0.25 18.36 9.88
C CYS A 131 -0.97 19.50 9.14
N SER A 132 -1.72 19.19 8.10
CA SER A 132 -2.63 20.14 7.44
C SER A 132 -3.99 20.09 8.11
N TYR A 133 -4.55 21.23 8.51
CA TYR A 133 -5.95 21.30 8.96
C TYR A 133 -6.90 21.69 7.83
N GLN A 134 -7.88 20.85 7.57
CA GLN A 134 -9.02 21.13 6.70
C GLN A 134 -10.16 21.72 7.55
N VAL A 135 -10.21 23.05 7.59
CA VAL A 135 -11.14 23.84 8.42
C VAL A 135 -12.63 23.59 8.08
N ALA A 136 -12.93 23.14 6.85
CA ALA A 136 -14.28 22.82 6.38
C ALA A 136 -14.38 21.41 5.77
N GLY A 137 -13.47 20.51 6.13
CA GLY A 137 -13.38 19.17 5.52
C GLY A 137 -14.47 18.20 5.97
N THR A 138 -15.15 18.47 7.09
CA THR A 138 -16.20 17.60 7.63
C THR A 138 -17.55 18.31 7.67
N MET A 139 -18.62 17.56 7.38
CA MET A 139 -20.00 18.07 7.44
C MET A 139 -20.40 18.53 8.86
N THR A 140 -19.73 18.00 9.90
CA THR A 140 -20.02 18.32 11.31
C THR A 140 -19.33 19.61 11.78
N GLY A 141 -18.66 20.35 10.89
CA GLY A 141 -17.89 21.54 11.24
C GLY A 141 -16.60 21.28 12.04
N ARG A 142 -16.23 20.00 12.23
CA ARG A 142 -14.94 19.61 12.83
C ARG A 142 -13.84 19.85 11.82
N TRP A 143 -12.67 20.25 12.32
CA TRP A 143 -11.48 20.26 11.48
C TRP A 143 -11.00 18.83 11.31
N SER A 144 -10.81 18.39 10.07
CA SER A 144 -10.02 17.19 9.79
C SER A 144 -8.56 17.57 9.67
N SER A 145 -7.65 16.67 10.04
CA SER A 145 -6.22 16.84 9.82
C SER A 145 -5.71 15.76 8.88
N ASN A 146 -4.93 16.16 7.90
CA ASN A 146 -4.17 15.27 7.02
C ASN A 146 -2.66 15.52 7.22
N ASP A 147 -1.81 14.86 6.45
CA ASP A 147 -0.38 15.14 6.40
C ASP A 147 -0.04 16.63 6.38
N SER A 148 1.11 16.97 6.96
CA SER A 148 1.66 18.34 6.95
C SER A 148 1.55 18.93 5.55
N ALA A 149 1.11 20.19 5.44
CA ALA A 149 1.08 20.91 4.15
C ALA A 149 2.48 21.07 3.54
N PHE A 150 3.51 20.67 4.28
CA PHE A 150 4.92 20.69 3.93
C PHE A 150 5.52 19.28 3.71
N HIS A 151 4.69 18.21 3.67
CA HIS A 151 5.04 16.77 3.50
C HIS A 151 6.53 16.44 3.63
N THR A 152 6.92 15.77 4.71
CA THR A 152 8.35 15.58 5.04
C THR A 152 9.07 14.55 4.15
N GLY A 153 8.34 13.85 3.29
CA GLY A 153 8.85 12.78 2.43
C GLY A 153 8.45 12.95 0.96
N CYS A 154 9.35 13.42 0.10
CA CYS A 154 9.10 13.67 -1.31
C CYS A 154 10.30 13.27 -2.20
N VAL A 155 10.11 13.39 -3.51
CA VAL A 155 11.11 13.16 -4.56
C VAL A 155 11.31 14.43 -5.42
N PRO A 156 12.47 14.62 -6.06
CA PRO A 156 12.68 15.74 -6.97
C PRO A 156 11.82 15.64 -8.24
N ALA A 157 11.72 16.74 -8.98
CA ALA A 157 10.81 16.89 -10.14
C ALA A 157 11.07 15.91 -11.30
N ASP A 158 12.29 15.41 -11.41
CA ASP A 158 12.77 14.49 -12.44
C ASP A 158 12.41 13.03 -12.17
N ALA A 159 11.86 12.74 -10.99
CA ALA A 159 11.22 11.45 -10.72
C ALA A 159 10.05 11.21 -11.69
N GLU A 160 9.92 9.99 -12.18
CA GLU A 160 8.83 9.58 -13.06
C GLU A 160 7.95 8.54 -12.36
N VAL A 161 6.64 8.63 -12.56
CA VAL A 161 5.68 7.62 -12.11
C VAL A 161 5.05 6.92 -13.31
N LEU A 162 4.69 5.65 -13.15
CA LEU A 162 4.12 4.86 -14.23
C LEU A 162 2.60 5.11 -14.31
N THR A 163 2.13 5.56 -15.46
CA THR A 163 0.70 5.74 -15.79
C THR A 163 0.26 4.75 -16.87
N PRO A 164 -1.04 4.58 -17.16
CA PRO A 164 -1.51 3.71 -18.24
C PRO A 164 -0.90 4.03 -19.62
N THR A 165 -0.51 5.30 -19.84
CA THR A 165 0.11 5.76 -21.09
C THR A 165 1.64 5.67 -21.08
N GLY A 166 2.25 5.20 -19.99
CA GLY A 166 3.70 5.13 -19.81
C GLY A 166 4.22 6.03 -18.69
N TRP A 167 5.52 6.26 -18.66
CA TRP A 167 6.17 7.09 -17.65
C TRP A 167 5.84 8.58 -17.85
N LYS A 168 5.49 9.25 -16.75
CA LYS A 168 5.30 10.70 -16.70
C LYS A 168 6.10 11.28 -15.56
N ALA A 169 6.66 12.47 -15.74
CA ALA A 169 7.31 13.21 -14.66
C ALA A 169 6.29 13.46 -13.53
N ILE A 170 6.71 13.23 -12.28
CA ILE A 170 5.82 13.31 -11.11
C ILE A 170 5.20 14.71 -10.95
N SER A 171 5.93 15.75 -11.36
CA SER A 171 5.49 17.16 -11.36
C SER A 171 4.32 17.44 -12.32
N THR A 172 4.08 16.55 -13.29
CA THR A 172 3.00 16.69 -14.28
C THR A 172 1.71 15.98 -13.89
N ILE A 173 1.74 15.18 -12.82
CA ILE A 173 0.59 14.41 -12.34
C ILE A 173 -0.48 15.37 -11.79
N ARG A 174 -1.74 15.06 -12.06
CA ARG A 174 -2.93 15.79 -11.61
C ARG A 174 -3.81 14.88 -10.75
N SER A 175 -4.63 15.51 -9.91
CA SER A 175 -5.59 14.79 -9.05
C SER A 175 -6.49 13.90 -9.91
N GLY A 176 -6.61 12.62 -9.51
CA GLY A 176 -7.38 11.62 -10.23
C GLY A 176 -6.63 10.88 -11.34
N ASP A 177 -5.42 11.31 -11.72
CA ASP A 177 -4.59 10.57 -12.67
C ASP A 177 -4.29 9.16 -12.13
N LEU A 178 -4.28 8.18 -13.03
CA LEU A 178 -3.96 6.80 -12.66
C LEU A 178 -2.46 6.58 -12.57
N VAL A 179 -2.00 6.12 -11.40
CA VAL A 179 -0.60 5.75 -11.14
C VAL A 179 -0.53 4.26 -10.76
N MET A 180 0.55 3.60 -11.22
CA MET A 180 0.83 2.22 -10.86
C MET A 180 1.19 2.13 -9.37
N GLN A 181 0.24 1.65 -8.58
CA GLN A 181 0.43 1.34 -7.18
C GLN A 181 1.01 -0.06 -7.00
N TRP A 182 1.69 -0.28 -5.88
CA TRP A 182 2.25 -1.56 -5.48
C TRP A 182 1.73 -1.93 -4.09
N ASP A 183 1.28 -3.17 -3.91
CA ASP A 183 0.89 -3.73 -2.62
C ASP A 183 1.51 -5.10 -2.46
N LYS A 184 2.66 -5.15 -1.78
CA LYS A 184 3.36 -6.39 -1.37
C LYS A 184 3.52 -7.40 -2.52
N GLY A 185 3.85 -6.90 -3.71
CA GLY A 185 4.08 -7.71 -4.89
C GLY A 185 2.91 -7.76 -5.88
N ILE A 186 1.78 -7.13 -5.58
CA ILE A 186 0.67 -6.94 -6.52
C ILE A 186 0.74 -5.51 -7.09
N MET A 187 0.57 -5.36 -8.39
CA MET A 187 0.59 -4.08 -9.09
C MET A 187 -0.77 -3.81 -9.75
N SER A 188 -1.28 -2.59 -9.60
CA SER A 188 -2.54 -2.15 -10.20
C SER A 188 -2.53 -0.64 -10.43
N PHE A 189 -3.37 -0.14 -11.32
CA PHE A 189 -3.57 1.29 -11.45
C PHE A 189 -4.59 1.78 -10.43
N ALA A 190 -4.31 2.91 -9.79
CA ALA A 190 -5.23 3.56 -8.88
C ALA A 190 -5.15 5.09 -9.05
N PRO A 191 -6.25 5.82 -8.75
CA PRO A 191 -6.23 7.28 -8.71
C PRO A 191 -5.17 7.79 -7.74
N ALA A 192 -4.43 8.81 -8.17
CA ALA A 192 -3.40 9.45 -7.39
C ALA A 192 -3.77 10.89 -7.02
N GLU A 193 -3.39 11.30 -5.82
CA GLU A 193 -3.44 12.69 -5.38
C GLU A 193 -2.02 13.25 -5.36
N PRO A 194 -1.67 14.17 -6.27
CA PRO A 194 -0.34 14.77 -6.32
C PRO A 194 -0.17 15.82 -5.22
N PHE A 195 1.08 16.01 -4.83
CA PHE A 195 1.48 17.01 -3.87
C PHE A 195 2.82 17.62 -4.29
N GLU A 196 2.99 18.92 -4.08
CA GLU A 196 4.27 19.62 -4.22
C GLU A 196 4.52 20.58 -3.06
N THR A 197 5.79 20.70 -2.63
CA THR A 197 6.22 21.68 -1.64
C THR A 197 7.62 22.17 -1.92
N TYR A 198 7.97 23.29 -1.30
CA TYR A 198 9.37 23.70 -1.19
C TYR A 198 10.05 22.92 -0.06
N TYR A 199 11.26 22.45 -0.32
CA TYR A 199 12.10 21.70 0.61
C TYR A 199 13.47 22.35 0.68
N ASN A 200 13.96 22.55 1.91
CA ASN A 200 15.32 22.96 2.20
C ASN A 200 15.90 21.96 3.21
N GLY A 201 16.84 21.14 2.76
CA GLY A 201 17.43 20.08 3.55
C GLY A 201 18.21 19.11 2.69
N LYS A 202 18.61 17.97 3.26
CA LYS A 202 19.40 16.97 2.55
C LYS A 202 18.52 16.07 1.67
N LEU A 203 18.90 15.88 0.42
CA LEU A 203 18.47 14.75 -0.39
C LEU A 203 19.38 13.56 -0.09
N TYR A 204 18.78 12.37 -0.09
CA TYR A 204 19.43 11.09 0.06
C TYR A 204 19.38 10.36 -1.28
N HIS A 205 20.55 10.02 -1.81
CA HIS A 205 20.68 9.31 -3.07
C HIS A 205 21.04 7.86 -2.79
N CYS A 206 20.15 6.92 -3.13
CA CYS A 206 20.44 5.50 -3.12
C CYS A 206 20.81 5.06 -4.53
N ILE A 207 22.08 4.74 -4.76
CA ILE A 207 22.59 4.37 -6.09
C ILE A 207 23.27 3.00 -6.02
N THR A 208 22.75 2.07 -6.83
CA THR A 208 23.32 0.74 -7.09
C THR A 208 23.22 0.42 -8.58
N GLU A 209 23.66 -0.77 -8.99
CA GLU A 209 23.44 -1.26 -10.36
C GLU A 209 21.93 -1.37 -10.72
N GLN A 210 21.04 -1.54 -9.74
CA GLN A 210 19.61 -1.84 -9.97
C GLN A 210 18.65 -0.77 -9.46
N VAL A 211 19.11 0.08 -8.54
CA VAL A 211 18.30 1.11 -7.89
C VAL A 211 18.99 2.44 -8.07
N ARG A 212 18.20 3.42 -8.49
CA ARG A 212 18.53 4.84 -8.35
C ARG A 212 17.28 5.50 -7.77
N GLN A 213 17.42 6.05 -6.57
CA GLN A 213 16.38 6.85 -5.92
C GLN A 213 17.01 8.11 -5.33
N THR A 214 16.37 9.25 -5.54
CA THR A 214 16.68 10.50 -4.84
C THR A 214 15.48 10.89 -4.00
N LEU A 215 15.67 10.98 -2.69
CA LEU A 215 14.60 11.08 -1.71
C LEU A 215 14.88 12.19 -0.69
N THR A 216 13.87 12.86 -0.15
CA THR A 216 14.07 13.67 1.06
C THR A 216 14.36 12.79 2.28
N ALA A 217 14.90 13.39 3.34
CA ALA A 217 15.31 12.67 4.56
C ALA A 217 14.20 11.80 5.16
N ASP A 218 12.95 12.29 5.16
CA ASP A 218 11.81 11.61 5.78
C ASP A 218 10.91 10.89 4.77
N HIS A 219 11.40 10.71 3.54
CA HIS A 219 10.70 9.92 2.53
C HIS A 219 10.50 8.48 3.00
N ARG A 220 9.28 7.96 2.90
CA ARG A 220 8.97 6.60 3.34
C ARG A 220 9.46 5.59 2.31
N VAL A 221 10.39 4.75 2.72
CA VAL A 221 11.01 3.72 1.87
C VAL A 221 10.49 2.35 2.31
N PRO A 222 9.75 1.62 1.45
CA PRO A 222 9.42 0.22 1.69
C PRO A 222 10.64 -0.67 1.44
N PHE A 223 10.88 -1.64 2.32
CA PHE A 223 11.96 -2.61 2.15
C PHE A 223 11.68 -3.92 2.88
N PHE A 224 12.38 -4.97 2.49
CA PHE A 224 12.46 -6.20 3.28
C PHE A 224 13.72 -6.18 4.13
N ASP A 225 13.61 -6.63 5.39
CA ASP A 225 14.75 -6.80 6.28
C ASP A 225 15.55 -8.08 5.94
N SER A 226 16.62 -8.36 6.69
CA SER A 226 17.43 -9.59 6.52
C SER A 226 16.65 -10.88 6.76
N LYS A 227 15.54 -10.82 7.48
CA LYS A 227 14.61 -11.93 7.74
C LYS A 227 13.49 -12.00 6.70
N LYS A 228 13.56 -11.20 5.63
CA LYS A 228 12.56 -11.07 4.57
C LYS A 228 11.19 -10.57 5.05
N ASN A 229 11.13 -9.91 6.19
CA ASN A 229 9.90 -9.25 6.63
C ASN A 229 9.74 -7.91 5.90
N PHE A 230 8.55 -7.67 5.37
CA PHE A 230 8.20 -6.37 4.82
C PHE A 230 8.10 -5.33 5.94
N THR A 231 8.78 -4.20 5.76
CA THR A 231 8.79 -3.07 6.69
C THR A 231 9.01 -1.77 5.90
N GLU A 232 8.99 -0.64 6.60
CA GLU A 232 9.22 0.67 6.04
C GLU A 232 9.88 1.59 7.07
N ALA A 233 10.63 2.57 6.60
CA ALA A 233 11.22 3.61 7.43
C ALA A 233 11.53 4.86 6.58
N ALA A 234 11.89 5.95 7.25
CA ALA A 234 12.41 7.15 6.59
C ALA A 234 13.72 6.85 5.83
N ALA A 235 13.97 7.55 4.72
CA ALA A 235 15.17 7.41 3.91
C ALA A 235 16.45 7.59 4.75
N ARG A 236 16.49 8.57 5.67
CA ARG A 236 17.59 8.78 6.61
C ARG A 236 17.89 7.54 7.48
N THR A 237 16.85 6.82 7.87
CA THR A 237 16.97 5.60 8.68
C THR A 237 17.40 4.41 7.82
N VAL A 238 16.84 4.25 6.61
CA VAL A 238 17.22 3.18 5.69
C VAL A 238 18.68 3.32 5.25
N ALA A 239 19.14 4.54 5.01
CA ALA A 239 20.53 4.85 4.65
C ALA A 239 21.55 4.39 5.71
N GLN A 240 21.14 4.32 6.98
CA GLN A 240 21.99 3.88 8.09
C GLN A 240 21.91 2.36 8.35
N ARG A 241 21.10 1.59 7.60
CA ARG A 241 21.01 0.14 7.81
C ARG A 241 22.20 -0.59 7.19
N ALA A 242 22.64 -1.67 7.82
CA ALA A 242 23.67 -2.55 7.26
C ALA A 242 23.24 -3.13 5.90
N VAL A 243 21.99 -3.59 5.81
CA VAL A 243 21.35 -4.02 4.57
C VAL A 243 19.84 -3.76 4.61
N ALA A 244 19.27 -3.41 3.47
CA ALA A 244 17.84 -3.37 3.21
C ALA A 244 17.57 -3.90 1.79
N TYR A 245 16.46 -4.60 1.57
CA TYR A 245 16.11 -5.12 0.25
C TYR A 245 14.93 -4.32 -0.33
N LEU A 246 15.21 -3.41 -1.27
CA LEU A 246 14.19 -2.54 -1.86
C LEU A 246 13.39 -3.33 -2.91
N PRO A 247 12.04 -3.25 -2.91
CA PRO A 247 11.22 -3.84 -3.96
C PRO A 247 11.42 -3.13 -5.30
N LEU A 248 11.51 -3.91 -6.37
CA LEU A 248 11.69 -3.46 -7.74
C LEU A 248 10.50 -3.79 -8.64
N ALA A 249 9.84 -4.91 -8.35
CA ALA A 249 8.89 -5.53 -9.26
C ALA A 249 7.71 -6.19 -8.52
N GLY A 250 6.71 -6.61 -9.27
CA GLY A 250 5.47 -7.21 -8.78
C GLY A 250 4.68 -7.83 -9.93
N ASN A 251 3.46 -8.27 -9.64
CA ASN A 251 2.57 -8.92 -10.60
C ASN A 251 1.40 -7.98 -10.91
N PHE A 252 1.32 -7.52 -12.14
CA PHE A 252 0.24 -6.65 -12.60
C PHE A 252 -1.06 -7.44 -12.81
N VAL A 253 -2.18 -6.89 -12.35
CA VAL A 253 -3.49 -7.56 -12.38
C VAL A 253 -4.60 -6.80 -13.14
N GLY A 254 -4.27 -5.72 -13.84
CA GLY A 254 -5.28 -4.80 -14.41
C GLY A 254 -5.71 -5.06 -15.86
N GLY A 255 -4.94 -5.78 -16.66
CA GLY A 255 -5.23 -5.97 -18.09
C GLY A 255 -6.12 -7.17 -18.39
N ASN A 256 -6.81 -7.14 -19.52
CA ASN A 256 -7.79 -8.16 -19.93
C ASN A 256 -7.63 -8.65 -21.38
N VAL A 257 -6.80 -7.99 -22.20
CA VAL A 257 -6.60 -8.36 -23.61
C VAL A 257 -5.68 -9.57 -23.70
N ARG A 258 -6.14 -10.65 -24.31
CA ARG A 258 -5.34 -11.87 -24.45
C ARG A 258 -4.62 -11.90 -25.79
N TYR A 259 -3.35 -12.21 -25.74
CA TYR A 259 -2.53 -12.54 -26.89
C TYR A 259 -1.87 -13.90 -26.70
N PRO A 260 -1.65 -14.67 -27.77
CA PRO A 260 -0.91 -15.92 -27.68
C PRO A 260 0.59 -15.68 -27.52
N ARG A 261 1.29 -16.67 -26.96
CA ARG A 261 2.77 -16.69 -26.87
C ARG A 261 3.45 -16.43 -28.21
N LEU A 262 2.83 -16.87 -29.31
CA LEU A 262 3.31 -16.64 -30.67
C LEU A 262 3.55 -15.15 -30.99
N LEU A 263 2.86 -14.22 -30.33
CA LEU A 263 3.04 -12.79 -30.54
C LEU A 263 4.51 -12.36 -30.34
N ALA A 264 5.23 -12.93 -29.38
CA ALA A 264 6.65 -12.62 -29.16
C ALA A 264 7.51 -12.90 -30.41
N ALA A 265 7.24 -14.00 -31.11
CA ALA A 265 7.92 -14.38 -32.34
C ALA A 265 7.63 -13.40 -33.48
N LEU A 266 6.34 -13.03 -33.64
CA LEU A 266 5.88 -12.11 -34.68
C LEU A 266 6.41 -10.69 -34.44
N MET A 267 6.43 -10.24 -33.19
CA MET A 267 7.00 -8.94 -32.83
C MET A 267 8.51 -8.89 -33.09
N ALA A 268 9.23 -9.99 -32.87
CA ALA A 268 10.67 -10.06 -33.07
C ALA A 268 11.10 -10.21 -34.54
N ASP A 269 10.62 -11.26 -35.23
CA ASP A 269 11.11 -11.65 -36.56
C ASP A 269 10.03 -11.52 -37.66
N GLY A 270 8.77 -11.27 -37.28
CA GLY A 270 7.65 -11.13 -38.23
C GLY A 270 7.63 -9.78 -38.96
N SER A 271 7.01 -9.76 -40.14
CA SER A 271 6.68 -8.57 -40.92
C SER A 271 5.17 -8.55 -41.14
N LYS A 272 4.52 -7.45 -40.78
CA LYS A 272 3.08 -7.27 -40.98
C LYS A 272 2.83 -6.80 -42.42
N GLU A 273 2.00 -7.55 -43.15
CA GLU A 273 1.62 -7.29 -44.54
C GLU A 273 0.14 -6.88 -44.62
N SER A 274 -0.37 -6.57 -45.81
CA SER A 274 -1.74 -6.06 -46.00
C SER A 274 -2.84 -7.05 -45.59
N SER A 275 -2.56 -8.36 -45.68
CA SER A 275 -3.53 -9.43 -45.44
C SER A 275 -3.11 -10.44 -44.38
N GLY A 276 -1.95 -10.24 -43.75
CA GLY A 276 -1.44 -11.17 -42.74
C GLY A 276 -0.03 -10.86 -42.26
N TRP A 277 0.64 -11.88 -41.75
CA TRP A 277 2.00 -11.81 -41.26
C TRP A 277 2.91 -12.74 -42.05
N ARG A 278 4.08 -12.23 -42.44
CA ARG A 278 5.16 -13.03 -43.03
C ARG A 278 6.31 -13.13 -42.05
N ILE A 279 6.83 -14.34 -41.85
CA ILE A 279 7.97 -14.58 -40.96
C ILE A 279 8.94 -15.55 -41.62
N ALA A 280 10.25 -15.33 -41.45
CA ALA A 280 11.26 -16.17 -42.08
C ALA A 280 12.43 -16.41 -41.15
N PHE A 281 12.94 -17.65 -41.14
CA PHE A 281 14.00 -18.08 -40.26
C PHE A 281 15.08 -18.86 -41.01
N LYS A 282 16.35 -18.63 -40.64
CA LYS A 282 17.51 -19.45 -41.04
C LYS A 282 17.92 -20.46 -39.98
N LYS A 283 17.73 -20.13 -38.70
CA LYS A 283 18.20 -20.95 -37.56
C LYS A 283 17.16 -22.03 -37.24
N GLN A 284 17.60 -23.29 -37.23
CA GLN A 284 16.74 -24.45 -36.95
C GLN A 284 15.97 -24.33 -35.62
N ARG A 285 16.62 -23.89 -34.55
CA ARG A 285 15.96 -23.64 -33.25
C ARG A 285 14.76 -22.67 -33.31
N LYS A 286 14.80 -21.66 -34.18
CA LYS A 286 13.71 -20.68 -34.33
C LYS A 286 12.56 -21.29 -35.13
N ILE A 287 12.89 -22.09 -36.14
CA ILE A 287 11.92 -22.84 -36.96
C ILE A 287 11.14 -23.81 -36.08
N GLU A 288 11.82 -24.63 -35.29
CA GLU A 288 11.19 -25.61 -34.39
C GLU A 288 10.33 -24.92 -33.33
N ARG A 289 10.84 -23.85 -32.71
CA ARG A 289 10.08 -23.08 -31.71
C ARG A 289 8.83 -22.44 -32.33
N PHE A 290 8.94 -21.86 -33.52
CA PHE A 290 7.80 -21.27 -34.22
C PHE A 290 6.73 -22.31 -34.55
N LEU A 291 7.13 -23.46 -35.13
CA LEU A 291 6.21 -24.54 -35.50
C LEU A 291 5.50 -25.11 -34.27
N SER A 292 6.21 -25.25 -33.14
CA SER A 292 5.61 -25.65 -31.87
C SER A 292 4.55 -24.65 -31.39
N LEU A 293 4.89 -23.36 -31.34
CA LEU A 293 3.97 -22.32 -30.86
C LEU A 293 2.73 -22.17 -31.76
N ILE A 294 2.90 -22.17 -33.08
CA ILE A 294 1.78 -21.97 -34.00
C ILE A 294 0.82 -23.17 -33.99
N THR A 295 1.36 -24.38 -33.81
CA THR A 295 0.57 -25.61 -33.64
C THR A 295 -0.20 -25.58 -32.32
N GLU A 296 0.45 -25.19 -31.22
CA GLU A 296 -0.20 -25.02 -29.90
C GLU A 296 -1.36 -24.02 -29.96
N CYS A 297 -1.20 -22.93 -30.72
CA CYS A 297 -2.24 -21.92 -30.90
C CYS A 297 -3.37 -22.34 -31.85
N GLY A 298 -3.22 -23.44 -32.60
CA GLY A 298 -4.17 -23.86 -33.64
C GLY A 298 -4.33 -22.84 -34.78
N ILE A 299 -3.29 -22.04 -35.05
CA ILE A 299 -3.36 -20.97 -36.06
C ILE A 299 -2.93 -21.51 -37.43
N PRO A 300 -3.73 -21.34 -38.50
CA PRO A 300 -3.37 -21.80 -39.84
C PRO A 300 -2.21 -20.97 -40.41
N TYR A 301 -1.33 -21.65 -41.16
CA TYR A 301 -0.24 -21.00 -41.88
C TYR A 301 0.07 -21.72 -43.19
N THR A 302 0.78 -21.04 -44.08
CA THR A 302 1.32 -21.62 -45.31
C THR A 302 2.84 -21.46 -45.34
N GLU A 303 3.55 -22.44 -45.90
CA GLU A 303 4.98 -22.31 -46.18
C GLU A 303 5.17 -21.78 -47.60
N GLN A 304 5.97 -20.73 -47.73
CA GLN A 304 6.20 -20.01 -48.98
C GLN A 304 7.64 -20.21 -49.47
N LYS A 305 7.85 -19.97 -50.77
CA LYS A 305 9.19 -19.99 -51.37
C LYS A 305 10.11 -18.98 -50.67
N ALA A 306 11.28 -19.46 -50.25
CA ALA A 306 12.28 -18.69 -49.52
C ALA A 306 13.65 -18.76 -50.19
N LYS A 307 14.58 -17.90 -49.77
CA LYS A 307 15.99 -17.98 -50.19
C LYS A 307 16.62 -19.27 -49.65
N VAL A 308 17.68 -19.76 -50.30
CA VAL A 308 18.41 -20.96 -49.87
C VAL A 308 18.80 -20.86 -48.38
N GLY A 309 18.45 -21.91 -47.62
CA GLY A 309 18.71 -22.00 -46.18
C GLY A 309 17.72 -21.27 -45.28
N TYR A 310 16.68 -20.63 -45.83
CA TYR A 310 15.57 -20.05 -45.05
C TYR A 310 14.30 -20.87 -45.23
N ARG A 311 13.49 -20.93 -44.17
CA ARG A 311 12.08 -21.30 -44.25
C ARG A 311 11.22 -20.05 -44.01
N ARG A 312 10.20 -19.87 -44.83
CA ARG A 312 9.30 -18.70 -44.78
C ARG A 312 7.88 -19.18 -44.58
N PHE A 313 7.20 -18.58 -43.62
CA PHE A 313 5.81 -18.87 -43.30
C PHE A 313 4.97 -17.61 -43.48
N TYR A 314 3.72 -17.81 -43.88
CA TYR A 314 2.72 -16.78 -43.98
C TYR A 314 1.48 -17.17 -43.17
N ILE A 315 0.99 -16.24 -42.36
CA ILE A 315 -0.14 -16.39 -41.46
C ILE A 315 -1.21 -15.39 -41.91
N PRO A 316 -2.36 -15.82 -42.44
CA PRO A 316 -3.43 -14.91 -42.85
C PRO A 316 -4.12 -14.26 -41.64
N GLY A 317 -4.49 -12.98 -41.76
CA GLY A 317 -5.25 -12.25 -40.73
C GLY A 317 -4.42 -11.64 -39.59
N PHE A 318 -5.04 -11.51 -38.41
CA PHE A 318 -4.46 -10.93 -37.18
C PHE A 318 -3.86 -9.52 -37.41
N LEU A 319 -4.54 -8.72 -38.23
CA LEU A 319 -4.13 -7.36 -38.58
C LEU A 319 -4.36 -6.36 -37.44
N ASP A 320 -5.13 -6.74 -36.43
CA ASP A 320 -5.32 -6.01 -35.18
C ASP A 320 -4.13 -6.16 -34.22
N TRP A 321 -3.31 -7.21 -34.36
CA TRP A 321 -2.18 -7.46 -33.47
C TRP A 321 -1.08 -6.40 -33.61
N PRO A 322 -0.44 -5.99 -32.49
CA PRO A 322 0.56 -4.94 -32.50
C PRO A 322 1.87 -5.41 -33.15
N LYS A 323 2.52 -4.51 -33.92
CA LYS A 323 3.90 -4.71 -34.41
C LYS A 323 4.92 -3.85 -33.67
N THR A 324 4.48 -2.74 -33.09
CA THR A 324 5.30 -1.83 -32.29
C THR A 324 4.92 -1.92 -30.82
N TRP A 325 5.89 -1.66 -29.95
CA TRP A 325 5.68 -1.63 -28.50
C TRP A 325 4.96 -0.33 -28.10
N GLY A 326 4.10 -0.41 -27.08
CA GLY A 326 3.29 0.72 -26.65
C GLY A 326 2.46 0.43 -25.41
N ALA A 327 1.60 1.40 -25.05
CA ALA A 327 0.73 1.33 -23.87
C ALA A 327 -0.18 0.11 -23.82
N TRP A 328 -0.48 -0.51 -24.97
CA TRP A 328 -1.25 -1.75 -25.06
C TRP A 328 -0.67 -2.90 -24.22
N VAL A 329 0.64 -2.87 -23.93
CA VAL A 329 1.31 -3.84 -23.03
C VAL A 329 0.66 -3.87 -21.65
N LEU A 330 0.23 -2.71 -21.13
CA LEU A 330 -0.46 -2.60 -19.84
C LEU A 330 -1.94 -2.96 -19.90
N ASN A 331 -2.49 -3.23 -21.09
CA ASN A 331 -3.85 -3.74 -21.28
C ASN A 331 -3.87 -5.27 -21.39
N MET A 332 -2.71 -5.92 -21.48
CA MET A 332 -2.61 -7.37 -21.62
C MET A 332 -3.08 -8.10 -20.36
N HIS A 333 -3.82 -9.20 -20.57
CA HIS A 333 -4.10 -10.16 -19.51
C HIS A 333 -2.78 -10.62 -18.86
N PRO A 334 -2.69 -10.77 -17.52
CA PRO A 334 -1.44 -11.05 -16.81
C PRO A 334 -0.66 -12.25 -17.36
N GLN A 335 -1.36 -13.33 -17.73
CA GLN A 335 -0.73 -14.49 -18.35
C GLN A 335 -0.10 -14.15 -19.71
N SER A 336 -0.81 -13.42 -20.57
CA SER A 336 -0.28 -13.03 -21.89
C SER A 336 0.93 -12.08 -21.76
N LEU A 337 0.94 -11.22 -20.75
CA LEU A 337 2.09 -10.35 -20.47
C LEU A 337 3.31 -11.15 -20.01
N ALA A 338 3.11 -12.10 -19.09
CA ALA A 338 4.16 -13.01 -18.64
C ALA A 338 4.70 -13.87 -19.79
N ASP A 339 3.80 -14.40 -20.61
CA ASP A 339 4.11 -15.15 -21.83
C ASP A 339 4.94 -14.34 -22.83
N LEU A 340 4.59 -13.08 -23.07
CA LEU A 340 5.33 -12.18 -23.96
C LEU A 340 6.76 -11.94 -23.45
N VAL A 341 6.93 -11.68 -22.15
CA VAL A 341 8.24 -11.46 -21.53
C VAL A 341 9.07 -12.74 -21.54
N ASP A 342 8.51 -13.87 -21.09
CA ASP A 342 9.24 -15.14 -21.03
C ASP A 342 9.64 -15.64 -22.42
N GLU A 343 8.74 -15.54 -23.40
CA GLU A 343 8.98 -16.05 -24.74
C GLU A 343 10.04 -15.21 -25.49
N SER A 344 10.14 -13.92 -25.18
CA SER A 344 11.09 -12.99 -25.83
C SER A 344 12.55 -13.48 -25.81
N LYS A 345 12.95 -14.23 -24.78
CA LYS A 345 14.31 -14.77 -24.60
C LYS A 345 14.73 -15.75 -25.71
N HIS A 346 13.77 -16.35 -26.42
CA HIS A 346 14.04 -17.29 -27.52
C HIS A 346 14.23 -16.60 -28.88
N TRP A 347 13.81 -15.34 -28.99
CA TRP A 347 13.79 -14.59 -30.25
C TRP A 347 14.91 -13.55 -30.29
N ASN A 348 14.71 -12.43 -29.60
CA ASN A 348 15.65 -11.32 -29.50
C ASN A 348 16.43 -11.35 -28.18
N GLY A 349 16.66 -12.54 -27.65
CA GLY A 349 17.36 -12.71 -26.38
C GLY A 349 18.47 -13.75 -26.39
N HIS A 350 19.24 -13.72 -25.30
CA HIS A 350 20.31 -14.66 -25.01
C HIS A 350 20.21 -15.07 -23.53
N ILE A 351 19.97 -16.36 -23.30
CA ILE A 351 19.76 -16.93 -21.96
C ILE A 351 21.12 -17.06 -21.24
N GLN A 352 21.18 -16.61 -19.99
CA GLN A 352 22.36 -16.68 -19.13
C GLN A 352 21.96 -17.20 -17.74
N GLY A 353 22.09 -18.51 -17.53
CA GLY A 353 21.64 -19.16 -16.30
C GLY A 353 20.14 -18.94 -16.09
N ASN A 354 19.78 -18.36 -14.94
CA ASN A 354 18.38 -18.04 -14.62
C ASN A 354 17.94 -16.64 -15.11
N SER A 355 18.84 -15.87 -15.72
CA SER A 355 18.57 -14.56 -16.32
C SER A 355 18.65 -14.63 -17.85
N PHE A 356 18.27 -13.56 -18.53
CA PHE A 356 18.51 -13.43 -19.96
C PHE A 356 18.75 -11.98 -20.37
N LEU A 357 19.48 -11.81 -21.46
CA LEU A 357 19.67 -10.53 -22.13
C LEU A 357 18.62 -10.40 -23.23
N PHE A 358 18.03 -9.21 -23.38
CA PHE A 358 17.14 -8.83 -24.47
C PHE A 358 17.78 -7.68 -25.25
N PHE A 359 17.80 -7.78 -26.58
CA PHE A 359 18.47 -6.85 -27.47
C PHE A 359 17.46 -6.11 -28.35
N SER A 360 17.65 -4.80 -28.49
CA SER A 360 16.82 -3.94 -29.34
C SER A 360 17.63 -2.75 -29.84
N THR A 361 17.31 -2.26 -31.04
CA THR A 361 17.79 -0.97 -31.55
C THR A 361 16.74 0.14 -31.35
N ASP A 362 15.53 -0.22 -30.92
CA ASP A 362 14.43 0.70 -30.61
C ASP A 362 14.33 0.93 -29.10
N LYS A 363 14.57 2.17 -28.67
CA LYS A 363 14.46 2.59 -27.26
C LYS A 363 13.03 2.50 -26.73
N VAL A 364 12.01 2.75 -27.56
CA VAL A 364 10.60 2.65 -27.15
C VAL A 364 10.27 1.21 -26.80
N GLN A 365 10.72 0.26 -27.61
CA GLN A 365 10.65 -1.17 -27.30
C GLN A 365 11.35 -1.51 -25.98
N VAL A 366 12.54 -0.97 -25.73
CA VAL A 366 13.29 -1.20 -24.48
C VAL A 366 12.50 -0.72 -23.26
N ASP A 367 11.98 0.51 -23.29
CA ASP A 367 11.24 1.09 -22.18
C ASP A 367 9.99 0.27 -21.84
N TRP A 368 9.19 -0.10 -22.85
CA TRP A 368 7.99 -0.92 -22.66
C TRP A 368 8.30 -2.36 -22.27
N PHE A 369 9.40 -2.94 -22.77
CA PHE A 369 9.84 -4.26 -22.35
C PHE A 369 10.28 -4.26 -20.87
N CYS A 370 10.96 -3.22 -20.41
CA CYS A 370 11.31 -3.07 -18.99
C CYS A 370 10.05 -2.94 -18.12
N ILE A 371 9.05 -2.15 -18.55
CA ILE A 371 7.75 -2.06 -17.86
C ILE A 371 7.11 -3.45 -17.76
N ALA A 372 7.02 -4.18 -18.87
CA ALA A 372 6.44 -5.52 -18.93
C ALA A 372 7.14 -6.48 -17.96
N ALA A 373 8.47 -6.50 -17.97
CA ALA A 373 9.27 -7.35 -17.09
C ALA A 373 9.04 -7.03 -15.60
N HIS A 374 9.03 -5.74 -15.22
CA HIS A 374 8.75 -5.31 -13.85
C HIS A 374 7.31 -5.62 -13.39
N CYS A 375 6.36 -5.63 -14.32
CA CYS A 375 4.97 -6.04 -14.08
C CYS A 375 4.79 -7.58 -14.00
N CYS A 376 5.82 -8.35 -14.35
CA CYS A 376 5.85 -9.82 -14.28
C CYS A 376 6.80 -10.34 -13.19
N GLY A 377 7.20 -9.50 -12.24
CA GLY A 377 8.06 -9.88 -11.13
C GLY A 377 9.56 -9.98 -11.45
N TYR A 378 9.99 -9.60 -12.65
CA TYR A 378 11.40 -9.51 -13.02
C TYR A 378 11.97 -8.12 -12.73
N SER A 379 13.27 -8.03 -12.48
CA SER A 379 13.96 -6.74 -12.47
C SER A 379 14.77 -6.59 -13.75
N THR A 380 14.88 -5.34 -14.22
CA THR A 380 15.64 -5.02 -15.42
C THR A 380 16.69 -3.95 -15.14
N THR A 381 17.82 -4.06 -15.82
CA THR A 381 18.79 -2.98 -16.00
C THR A 381 19.15 -2.95 -17.47
N TRP A 382 19.41 -1.79 -18.05
CA TRP A 382 19.79 -1.73 -19.45
C TRP A 382 20.98 -0.81 -19.68
N ARG A 383 21.76 -1.12 -20.72
CA ARG A 383 22.92 -0.35 -21.16
C ARG A 383 22.78 -0.02 -22.64
N HIS A 384 23.24 1.16 -23.00
CA HIS A 384 23.42 1.58 -24.39
C HIS A 384 24.89 1.37 -24.76
N ALA A 385 25.14 0.59 -25.81
CA ALA A 385 26.47 0.46 -26.38
C ALA A 385 26.56 1.31 -27.64
N LEU A 386 27.45 2.30 -27.64
CA LEU A 386 27.89 2.94 -28.87
C LEU A 386 28.79 1.97 -29.64
N PRO A 387 28.82 2.04 -30.99
CA PRO A 387 29.78 1.30 -31.79
C PRO A 387 31.21 1.46 -31.26
N SER A 388 31.91 0.36 -31.01
CA SER A 388 33.36 0.44 -30.75
C SER A 388 34.11 0.61 -32.06
N GLU A 389 35.20 1.38 -32.06
CA GLU A 389 36.12 1.47 -33.23
C GLU A 389 36.74 0.11 -33.61
N GLN A 390 36.70 -0.87 -32.70
CA GLN A 390 37.21 -2.25 -32.90
C GLN A 390 36.14 -3.25 -33.36
N SER A 391 34.91 -2.80 -33.61
CA SER A 391 33.85 -3.67 -34.10
C SER A 391 34.06 -3.95 -35.60
N PHE A 392 34.27 -5.22 -35.96
CA PHE A 392 34.32 -5.70 -37.36
C PHE A 392 32.99 -5.56 -38.12
N ALA A 393 31.93 -5.02 -37.49
CA ALA A 393 30.65 -4.75 -38.14
C ALA A 393 30.72 -3.40 -38.86
N THR A 394 30.76 -3.44 -40.19
CA THR A 394 30.82 -2.28 -41.09
C THR A 394 29.60 -1.35 -41.03
N ASN A 395 28.55 -1.72 -40.26
CA ASN A 395 27.32 -0.95 -40.03
C ASN A 395 26.88 -1.09 -38.56
N ALA A 396 27.71 -0.68 -37.60
CA ALA A 396 27.35 -0.75 -36.20
C ALA A 396 26.27 0.30 -35.87
N SER A 397 25.01 -0.15 -35.84
CA SER A 397 23.87 0.62 -35.34
C SER A 397 23.80 0.57 -33.81
N GLU A 398 23.33 1.65 -33.19
CA GLU A 398 23.06 1.75 -31.75
C GLU A 398 22.30 0.51 -31.24
N CYS A 399 22.75 -0.07 -30.12
CA CYS A 399 22.15 -1.27 -29.56
C CYS A 399 21.94 -1.14 -28.05
N TYR A 400 20.72 -1.42 -27.62
CA TYR A 400 20.31 -1.49 -26.24
C TYR A 400 20.32 -2.95 -25.78
N THR A 401 21.00 -3.21 -24.66
CA THR A 401 21.01 -4.53 -24.01
C THR A 401 20.32 -4.42 -22.66
N VAL A 402 19.19 -5.13 -22.52
CA VAL A 402 18.41 -5.23 -21.28
C VAL A 402 18.74 -6.53 -20.58
N ASN A 403 19.23 -6.46 -19.35
CA ASN A 403 19.45 -7.62 -18.49
C ASN A 403 18.21 -7.88 -17.63
N VAL A 404 17.52 -8.98 -17.89
CA VAL A 404 16.32 -9.41 -17.16
C VAL A 404 16.71 -10.44 -16.11
N LYS A 405 16.51 -10.10 -14.84
CA LYS A 405 16.91 -10.93 -13.69
C LYS A 405 15.65 -11.45 -12.97
N PRO A 406 15.60 -12.74 -12.58
CA PRO A 406 14.46 -13.37 -11.89
C PRO A 406 14.42 -12.99 -10.40
N ARG A 407 14.52 -11.69 -10.12
CA ARG A 407 14.48 -11.14 -8.77
C ARG A 407 13.67 -9.85 -8.78
N ASN A 408 12.85 -9.66 -7.77
CA ASN A 408 11.97 -8.51 -7.60
C ASN A 408 12.44 -7.55 -6.52
N PHE A 409 13.67 -7.68 -6.02
CA PHE A 409 14.29 -6.79 -5.04
C PHE A 409 15.77 -6.54 -5.34
N ALA A 410 16.32 -5.46 -4.77
CA ALA A 410 17.76 -5.18 -4.75
C ALA A 410 18.24 -4.94 -3.31
N ALA A 411 19.40 -5.52 -2.98
CA ALA A 411 20.07 -5.24 -1.72
C ALA A 411 20.76 -3.87 -1.79
N VAL A 412 20.47 -3.00 -0.83
CA VAL A 412 21.14 -1.73 -0.61
C VAL A 412 21.82 -1.74 0.76
N GLN A 413 22.96 -1.05 0.86
CA GLN A 413 23.81 -1.00 2.05
C GLN A 413 24.23 0.45 2.27
N ARG A 414 24.76 0.78 3.45
CA ARG A 414 25.23 2.14 3.79
C ARG A 414 26.08 2.80 2.70
N LYS A 415 27.01 2.05 2.10
CA LYS A 415 27.92 2.53 1.04
C LYS A 415 27.24 3.00 -0.26
N HIS A 416 25.96 2.65 -0.46
CA HIS A 416 25.17 3.04 -1.63
C HIS A 416 24.42 4.35 -1.41
N TRP A 417 24.51 4.94 -0.21
CA TRP A 417 23.81 6.17 0.13
C TRP A 417 24.77 7.34 0.21
N THR A 418 24.44 8.42 -0.50
CA THR A 418 25.10 9.72 -0.37
C THR A 418 24.06 10.80 -0.06
N THR A 419 24.51 11.97 0.39
CA THR A 419 23.63 13.10 0.66
C THR A 419 24.10 14.36 -0.04
N GLU A 420 23.15 15.18 -0.49
CA GLU A 420 23.38 16.48 -1.09
C GLU A 420 22.47 17.52 -0.42
N ASP A 421 22.97 18.71 -0.12
CA ASP A 421 22.13 19.81 0.36
C ASP A 421 21.30 20.36 -0.81
N TYR A 422 19.99 20.46 -0.62
CA TYR A 422 19.06 20.82 -1.66
C TYR A 422 18.09 21.89 -1.17
N THR A 423 17.79 22.84 -2.05
CA THR A 423 16.80 23.88 -1.82
C THR A 423 15.98 24.04 -3.09
N GLY A 424 14.71 23.66 -3.06
CA GLY A 424 13.87 23.64 -4.25
C GLY A 424 12.54 22.92 -4.06
N LYS A 425 11.78 22.75 -5.14
CA LYS A 425 10.51 22.03 -5.11
C LYS A 425 10.70 20.52 -5.12
N VAL A 426 9.97 19.84 -4.27
CA VAL A 426 9.86 18.37 -4.23
C VAL A 426 8.39 17.98 -4.37
N TYR A 427 8.16 16.75 -4.83
CA TYR A 427 6.88 16.25 -5.27
C TYR A 427 6.59 14.88 -4.65
N CYS A 428 5.32 14.55 -4.49
CA CYS A 428 4.86 13.25 -4.04
C CYS A 428 3.52 12.91 -4.70
N VAL A 429 3.15 11.65 -4.69
CA VAL A 429 1.80 11.19 -5.03
C VAL A 429 1.28 10.26 -3.94
N SER A 430 0.01 10.41 -3.59
CA SER A 430 -0.67 9.49 -2.70
C SER A 430 -1.56 8.54 -3.50
N VAL A 431 -1.38 7.24 -3.30
CA VAL A 431 -2.21 6.17 -3.88
C VAL A 431 -2.79 5.29 -2.75
N PRO A 432 -3.90 4.58 -2.97
CA PRO A 432 -4.56 3.77 -1.93
C PRO A 432 -3.66 2.73 -1.24
N SER A 433 -2.80 2.03 -1.98
CA SER A 433 -1.86 1.06 -1.36
C SER A 433 -0.75 1.72 -0.57
N THR A 434 -0.61 3.04 -0.67
CA THR A 434 0.45 3.86 -0.09
C THR A 434 1.84 3.65 -0.70
N TYR A 435 2.01 2.76 -1.68
CA TYR A 435 3.28 2.56 -2.39
C TYR A 435 3.07 2.59 -3.91
N PHE A 436 4.03 3.14 -4.65
CA PHE A 436 3.92 3.30 -6.09
C PHE A 436 5.27 3.06 -6.79
N LEU A 437 5.21 2.81 -8.10
CA LEU A 437 6.40 2.66 -8.93
C LEU A 437 6.99 4.02 -9.26
N ILE A 438 8.30 4.12 -9.13
CA ILE A 438 9.09 5.29 -9.50
C ILE A 438 10.23 4.89 -10.43
N ARG A 439 10.56 5.76 -11.38
CA ARG A 439 11.72 5.66 -12.25
C ARG A 439 12.55 6.92 -12.16
N PHE A 440 13.88 6.74 -12.13
CA PHE A 440 14.85 7.83 -12.22
C PHE A 440 15.75 7.63 -13.44
N ASN A 441 16.13 8.75 -14.07
CA ASN A 441 17.03 8.81 -15.22
C ASN A 441 16.64 7.84 -16.36
N GLY A 442 15.33 7.63 -16.58
CA GLY A 442 14.80 6.77 -17.64
C GLY A 442 15.14 5.28 -17.55
N THR A 443 15.81 4.81 -16.49
CA THR A 443 16.51 3.53 -16.48
C THR A 443 16.15 2.63 -15.30
N HIS A 444 16.13 3.18 -14.09
CA HIS A 444 16.03 2.37 -12.87
C HIS A 444 14.63 2.45 -12.30
N ILE A 445 13.91 1.33 -12.34
CA ILE A 445 12.54 1.21 -11.81
C ILE A 445 12.59 0.59 -10.42
N SER A 446 11.89 1.20 -9.47
CA SER A 446 11.80 0.72 -8.09
C SER A 446 10.44 1.07 -7.48
N VAL A 447 10.16 0.54 -6.29
CA VAL A 447 8.97 0.88 -5.52
C VAL A 447 9.33 1.87 -4.42
N THR A 448 8.46 2.85 -4.17
CA THR A 448 8.60 3.84 -3.12
C THR A 448 7.28 4.08 -2.38
N GLY A 449 7.31 4.69 -1.19
CA GLY A 449 6.12 5.03 -0.41
C GLY A 449 5.59 6.44 -0.69
N ASN A 450 4.31 6.66 -0.41
CA ASN A 450 3.73 7.99 -0.24
C ASN A 450 4.11 8.58 1.11
N THR A 451 3.84 9.85 1.31
CA THR A 451 3.75 10.46 2.64
C THR A 451 2.33 10.16 3.16
N ASN A 452 2.20 9.49 4.32
CA ASN A 452 0.93 9.50 5.07
C ASN A 452 1.10 9.06 6.53
N LEU A 453 0.51 9.86 7.42
CA LEU A 453 0.36 9.68 8.86
C LEU A 453 -1.12 9.77 9.22
N GLN A 454 -1.66 8.73 9.87
CA GLN A 454 -3.08 8.65 10.26
C GLN A 454 -3.30 8.89 11.77
N ASN A 455 -4.46 9.48 12.08
CA ASN A 455 -5.14 9.66 13.38
C ASN A 455 -4.38 9.29 14.66
N ILE A 456 -4.08 10.31 15.47
CA ILE A 456 -3.41 10.21 16.77
C ILE A 456 -4.41 9.81 17.86
N THR A 457 -4.23 8.61 18.42
CA THR A 457 -5.05 8.07 19.53
C THR A 457 -4.74 8.75 20.87
N ASP A 458 -5.62 8.65 21.87
CA ASP A 458 -5.46 9.29 23.20
C ASP A 458 -4.12 8.98 23.88
N ARG A 459 -3.67 7.71 23.80
CA ARG A 459 -2.38 7.28 24.35
C ARG A 459 -1.21 7.94 23.60
N ALA A 460 -1.34 8.12 22.29
CA ALA A 460 -0.36 8.84 21.47
C ALA A 460 -0.43 10.37 21.61
N ARG A 461 -1.48 10.96 22.21
CA ARG A 461 -1.52 12.41 22.49
C ARG A 461 -0.62 12.80 23.66
N ARG A 462 -0.27 11.88 24.55
CA ARG A 462 0.54 12.16 25.76
C ARG A 462 1.95 12.65 25.44
N ILE A 463 2.49 12.27 24.29
CA ILE A 463 3.79 12.72 23.82
C ILE A 463 3.73 14.12 23.20
N ILE A 464 2.54 14.65 22.94
CA ILE A 464 2.37 15.99 22.38
C ILE A 464 2.32 16.96 23.55
N ILE A 465 3.29 17.87 23.60
CA ILE A 465 3.43 18.85 24.68
C ILE A 465 3.22 20.28 24.16
N PRO A 466 2.66 21.19 24.98
CA PRO A 466 2.54 22.57 24.58
C PRO A 466 3.92 23.23 24.54
N ASP A 467 4.03 24.32 23.77
CA ASP A 467 5.24 25.14 23.82
C ASP A 467 5.39 25.82 25.20
N PRO A 468 6.62 26.15 25.63
CA PRO A 468 6.83 26.86 26.90
C PRO A 468 5.93 28.09 27.03
N GLY A 469 5.27 28.22 28.19
CA GLY A 469 4.30 29.31 28.45
C GLY A 469 2.93 29.13 27.79
N ASN A 470 2.66 28.01 27.10
CA ASN A 470 1.36 27.71 26.51
C ASN A 470 0.72 26.48 27.18
N VAL A 471 -0.59 26.32 27.00
CA VAL A 471 -1.36 25.14 27.41
C VAL A 471 -2.23 24.67 26.25
N PHE A 472 -2.51 23.38 26.17
CA PHE A 472 -3.53 22.87 25.25
C PHE A 472 -4.92 23.09 25.84
N VAL A 473 -5.84 23.56 25.01
CA VAL A 473 -7.25 23.74 25.37
C VAL A 473 -8.09 22.86 24.46
N GLN A 474 -8.81 21.90 25.05
CA GLN A 474 -9.82 21.12 24.34
C GLN A 474 -11.20 21.73 24.63
N MET A 475 -11.79 22.38 23.63
CA MET A 475 -13.17 22.84 23.70
C MET A 475 -14.05 21.73 23.12
N ASP A 476 -14.64 20.91 24.00
CA ASP A 476 -15.60 19.90 23.60
C ASP A 476 -17.02 20.48 23.63
N LEU A 477 -17.81 20.15 22.61
CA LEU A 477 -19.24 20.49 22.55
C LEU A 477 -20.04 19.46 23.37
N ALA A 478 -19.68 19.33 24.65
CA ALA A 478 -20.26 18.35 25.54
C ALA A 478 -21.79 18.54 25.60
N GLN A 479 -22.53 17.48 25.26
CA GLN A 479 -24.00 17.43 25.24
C GLN A 479 -24.68 18.41 24.26
N ALA A 480 -23.98 19.00 23.29
CA ALA A 480 -24.59 19.98 22.39
C ALA A 480 -25.79 19.42 21.61
N GLU A 481 -25.65 18.22 21.04
CA GLU A 481 -26.76 17.53 20.36
C GLU A 481 -27.91 17.23 21.33
N SER A 482 -27.61 16.73 22.52
CA SER A 482 -28.64 16.38 23.52
C SER A 482 -29.39 17.61 24.02
N ARG A 483 -28.71 18.73 24.22
CA ARG A 483 -29.33 20.02 24.59
C ARG A 483 -30.22 20.54 23.47
N MET A 484 -29.80 20.39 22.21
CA MET A 484 -30.63 20.76 21.06
C MET A 484 -31.88 19.86 20.98
N VAL A 485 -31.72 18.55 21.14
CA VAL A 485 -32.85 17.60 21.18
C VAL A 485 -33.80 17.93 22.33
N ALA A 486 -33.30 18.26 23.52
CA ALA A 486 -34.12 18.66 24.67
C ALA A 486 -34.86 19.99 24.45
N ALA A 487 -34.24 20.93 23.73
CA ALA A 487 -34.90 22.16 23.32
C ALA A 487 -36.05 21.88 22.36
N ILE A 488 -35.79 21.08 21.31
CA ILE A 488 -36.74 20.74 20.23
C ILE A 488 -37.88 19.86 20.75
N SER A 489 -37.60 18.84 21.58
CA SER A 489 -38.61 17.90 22.08
C SER A 489 -39.58 18.52 23.06
N GLY A 490 -39.18 19.60 23.75
CA GLY A 490 -39.96 20.20 24.82
C GLY A 490 -40.02 19.38 26.11
N ASP A 491 -39.30 18.26 26.20
CA ASP A 491 -39.36 17.34 27.34
C ASP A 491 -38.66 17.93 28.58
N PRO A 492 -39.39 18.25 29.66
CA PRO A 492 -38.80 18.83 30.87
C PRO A 492 -37.85 17.87 31.57
N ALA A 493 -38.12 16.56 31.56
CA ALA A 493 -37.25 15.55 32.20
C ALA A 493 -35.92 15.40 31.44
N TYR A 494 -35.96 15.47 30.10
CA TYR A 494 -34.73 15.41 29.29
C TYR A 494 -33.91 16.71 29.39
N ARG A 495 -34.57 17.88 29.55
CA ARG A 495 -33.90 19.16 29.85
C ARG A 495 -33.21 19.12 31.20
N GLU A 496 -33.86 18.60 32.24
CA GLU A 496 -33.30 18.43 33.57
C GLU A 496 -32.12 17.44 33.55
N ALA A 497 -32.25 16.32 32.82
CA ALA A 497 -31.16 15.36 32.63
C ALA A 497 -29.95 15.95 31.88
N CYS A 498 -30.16 16.90 30.96
CA CYS A 498 -29.07 17.66 30.35
C CYS A 498 -28.44 18.68 31.32
N ALA A 499 -29.23 19.22 32.26
CA ALA A 499 -28.75 20.18 33.26
C ALA A 499 -28.04 19.53 34.45
N SER A 500 -28.31 18.24 34.73
CA SER A 500 -27.74 17.49 35.86
C SER A 500 -26.23 17.20 35.77
N GLY A 501 -25.59 17.50 34.65
CA GLY A 501 -24.14 17.36 34.44
C GLY A 501 -23.69 15.98 33.93
N ASP A 502 -24.45 14.90 34.16
CA ASP A 502 -24.12 13.55 33.66
C ASP A 502 -25.30 12.83 32.99
N LEU A 503 -25.69 13.40 31.84
CA LEU A 503 -26.73 12.84 30.97
C LEU A 503 -26.47 11.37 30.60
N HIS A 504 -25.22 10.98 30.35
CA HIS A 504 -24.89 9.64 29.89
C HIS A 504 -25.16 8.57 30.94
N THR A 505 -24.91 8.87 32.21
CA THR A 505 -25.27 7.97 33.32
C THR A 505 -26.79 7.88 33.47
N THR A 506 -27.51 9.00 33.29
CA THR A 506 -28.98 9.00 33.29
C THR A 506 -29.55 8.12 32.18
N VAL A 507 -29.08 8.27 30.94
CA VAL A 507 -29.47 7.43 29.80
C VAL A 507 -29.10 5.97 30.04
N CYS A 508 -27.92 5.70 30.60
CA CYS A 508 -27.49 4.34 30.95
C CYS A 508 -28.46 3.66 31.93
N ARG A 509 -28.96 4.39 32.93
CA ARG A 509 -29.97 3.88 33.88
C ARG A 509 -31.31 3.58 33.21
N MET A 510 -31.70 4.38 32.22
CA MET A 510 -32.94 4.15 31.46
C MET A 510 -32.84 2.93 30.54
N VAL A 511 -31.68 2.72 29.90
CA VAL A 511 -31.45 1.58 29.00
C VAL A 511 -31.25 0.28 29.79
N TRP A 512 -30.59 0.34 30.95
CA TRP A 512 -30.32 -0.82 31.80
C TRP A 512 -30.74 -0.56 33.25
N PRO A 513 -32.03 -0.67 33.58
CA PRO A 513 -32.52 -0.43 34.94
C PRO A 513 -32.04 -1.49 35.94
N ASP A 514 -31.80 -2.72 35.49
CA ASP A 514 -31.69 -3.90 36.36
C ASP A 514 -30.25 -4.36 36.63
N ILE A 515 -29.24 -3.52 36.38
CA ILE A 515 -27.82 -3.91 36.55
C ILE A 515 -27.29 -3.74 37.99
N GLY A 516 -28.17 -3.51 38.98
CA GLY A 516 -27.78 -3.40 40.39
C GLY A 516 -27.18 -2.05 40.78
N TRP A 517 -27.81 -0.95 40.34
CA TRP A 517 -27.34 0.41 40.61
C TRP A 517 -27.18 0.69 42.12
N PRO A 518 -26.09 1.36 42.54
CA PRO A 518 -25.94 1.83 43.91
C PRO A 518 -27.11 2.71 44.36
N SER A 519 -27.45 2.70 45.65
CA SER A 519 -28.52 3.53 46.20
C SER A 519 -28.14 5.02 46.23
N ASN A 520 -26.85 5.33 46.37
CA ASN A 520 -26.33 6.70 46.39
C ASN A 520 -26.07 7.23 44.96
N PRO A 521 -26.72 8.35 44.55
CA PRO A 521 -26.53 8.95 43.23
C PRO A 521 -25.10 9.33 42.87
N ALA A 522 -24.28 9.69 43.86
CA ALA A 522 -22.89 10.08 43.63
C ALA A 522 -22.05 8.93 43.06
N ASP A 523 -22.41 7.69 43.36
CA ASP A 523 -21.65 6.50 42.97
C ASP A 523 -22.08 5.93 41.61
N TRP A 524 -23.17 6.45 41.03
CA TRP A 524 -23.74 5.91 39.79
C TRP A 524 -22.78 6.00 38.61
N LYS A 525 -22.07 7.13 38.46
CA LYS A 525 -21.16 7.33 37.33
C LYS A 525 -20.00 6.34 37.40
N ASP A 526 -19.34 6.24 38.54
CA ASP A 526 -18.21 5.36 38.75
C ASP A 526 -18.62 3.90 38.61
N PHE A 527 -19.78 3.53 39.15
CA PHE A 527 -20.37 2.21 38.94
C PHE A 527 -20.58 1.92 37.44
N ALA A 528 -21.19 2.85 36.70
CA ALA A 528 -21.50 2.65 35.29
C ALA A 528 -20.27 2.66 34.38
N GLU A 529 -19.20 3.41 34.70
CA GLU A 529 -17.93 3.43 33.96
C GLU A 529 -17.07 2.19 34.22
N ASN A 530 -17.16 1.63 35.43
CA ASN A 530 -16.37 0.46 35.82
C ASN A 530 -17.07 -0.88 35.55
N THR A 531 -18.40 -0.89 35.43
CA THR A 531 -19.14 -2.11 35.08
C THR A 531 -19.01 -2.40 33.59
N LYS A 532 -18.18 -3.38 33.24
CA LYS A 532 -17.96 -3.81 31.86
C LYS A 532 -19.15 -4.60 31.33
N TYR A 533 -19.54 -4.30 30.10
CA TYR A 533 -20.62 -5.00 29.40
C TYR A 533 -20.09 -5.75 28.18
N TYR A 534 -19.48 -5.01 27.24
CA TYR A 534 -18.99 -5.58 25.99
C TYR A 534 -17.50 -5.29 25.81
N ARG A 535 -16.68 -6.31 26.01
CA ARG A 535 -15.21 -6.21 25.97
C ARG A 535 -14.70 -5.20 27.01
N HIS A 536 -13.96 -4.18 26.58
CA HIS A 536 -13.49 -3.09 27.43
C HIS A 536 -14.52 -1.96 27.60
N PHE A 537 -15.63 -2.00 26.86
CA PHE A 537 -16.69 -1.00 26.96
C PHE A 537 -17.58 -1.26 28.16
N SER A 538 -17.80 -0.22 28.94
CA SER A 538 -18.74 -0.21 30.04
C SER A 538 -20.18 -0.14 29.56
N TYR A 539 -21.15 -0.43 30.42
CA TYR A 539 -22.56 -0.14 30.14
C TYR A 539 -22.72 1.32 29.70
N ARG A 540 -22.08 2.27 30.41
CA ARG A 540 -22.12 3.69 30.05
C ARG A 540 -21.58 3.98 28.65
N ASP A 541 -20.51 3.32 28.22
CA ASP A 541 -19.95 3.48 26.87
C ASP A 541 -20.90 2.98 25.78
N MET A 542 -21.67 1.94 26.09
CA MET A 542 -22.65 1.39 25.17
C MET A 542 -23.88 2.30 25.09
N ALA A 543 -24.38 2.85 26.19
CA ALA A 543 -25.52 3.79 26.18
C ALA A 543 -25.21 5.06 25.39
N LYS A 544 -23.97 5.56 25.49
CA LYS A 544 -23.50 6.71 24.68
C LYS A 544 -23.70 6.49 23.18
N ARG A 545 -23.56 5.26 22.70
CA ARG A 545 -23.71 4.93 21.27
C ARG A 545 -25.15 4.93 20.79
N ALA A 546 -26.11 4.73 21.69
CA ALA A 546 -27.53 4.72 21.36
C ALA A 546 -28.23 6.06 21.59
N GLY A 547 -27.62 7.00 22.31
CA GLY A 547 -28.27 8.21 22.84
C GLY A 547 -29.04 9.08 21.82
N HIS A 548 -28.67 9.03 20.54
CA HIS A 548 -29.37 9.73 19.45
C HIS A 548 -29.79 8.84 18.29
N ALA A 549 -29.61 7.52 18.41
CA ALA A 549 -29.87 6.62 17.29
C ALA A 549 -31.33 6.67 16.84
N SER A 550 -32.30 6.81 17.77
CA SER A 550 -33.71 6.99 17.44
C SER A 550 -34.00 8.34 16.78
N ASN A 551 -33.36 9.43 17.25
CA ASN A 551 -33.50 10.77 16.65
C ASN A 551 -33.05 10.79 15.18
N TYR A 552 -32.11 9.92 14.81
CA TYR A 552 -31.60 9.77 13.44
C TYR A 552 -32.27 8.63 12.65
N GLY A 553 -33.41 8.11 13.10
CA GLY A 553 -34.18 7.08 12.37
C GLY A 553 -33.63 5.66 12.49
N GLY A 554 -32.82 5.39 13.51
CA GLY A 554 -32.33 4.04 13.82
C GLY A 554 -33.48 3.10 14.17
N SER A 555 -33.56 1.96 13.47
CA SER A 555 -34.57 0.94 13.73
C SER A 555 -34.21 0.13 15.00
N PRO A 556 -35.19 -0.55 15.64
CA PRO A 556 -34.92 -1.41 16.80
C PRO A 556 -33.81 -2.45 16.54
N HIS A 557 -33.75 -3.00 15.32
CA HIS A 557 -32.71 -3.95 14.92
C HIS A 557 -31.31 -3.31 14.88
N VAL A 558 -31.20 -2.07 14.36
CA VAL A 558 -29.94 -1.32 14.30
C VAL A 558 -29.46 -0.95 15.71
N LEU A 559 -30.39 -0.49 16.56
CA LEU A 559 -30.11 -0.20 17.97
C LEU A 559 -29.62 -1.44 18.72
N ALA A 560 -30.27 -2.59 18.55
CA ALA A 560 -29.86 -3.86 19.17
C ALA A 560 -28.45 -4.27 18.72
N MET A 561 -28.13 -4.18 17.42
CA MET A 561 -26.78 -4.50 16.92
C MET A 561 -25.68 -3.60 17.50
N HIS A 562 -25.97 -2.32 17.71
CA HIS A 562 -24.98 -1.35 18.21
C HIS A 562 -24.83 -1.37 19.74
N LEU A 563 -25.90 -1.71 20.46
CA LEU A 563 -25.90 -1.89 21.91
C LEU A 563 -25.36 -3.24 22.37
N LYS A 564 -25.27 -4.21 21.44
CA LYS A 564 -24.79 -5.60 21.61
C LYS A 564 -25.73 -6.48 22.41
#